data_AF-Q1WLA0-F1
#
_entry.id   AF-Q1WLA0-F1
#
_cell.length_a   1.000
_cell.length_b   1.000
_cell.length_c   1.000
_cell.angle_alpha   90.00
_cell.angle_beta   90.00
_cell.angle_gamma   90.00
#
_symmetry.space_group_name_H-M   'P 1'
#
loop_
_entity.id
_entity.type
_entity.pdbx_description
1 polymer ?
#
loop_
_entity_poly.entity_id
_entity_poly.type
_entity_poly.pdbx_seq_one_letter_code
_entity_poly.pdbx_strand_id
1 'polypeptide(L)' 'MEFPIPESLKIEHAELHAELVDATTAGGRVSEAAKEVARRLHRHFVREEEFALPPLALLGVWRRVNLHPAWPMFFP' A
#
# COMPACT_ATOMS: atom_id res chain seq x y z
N MET A 1 -7.57 -10.09 15.83
CA MET A 1 -8.08 -8.79 15.37
C MET A 1 -7.58 -8.62 13.96
N GLU A 2 -8.49 -8.58 12.99
CA GLU A 2 -8.12 -8.40 11.57
C GLU A 2 -8.08 -6.90 11.26
N PHE A 3 -7.00 -6.45 10.62
CA PHE A 3 -6.87 -5.08 10.11
C PHE A 3 -6.96 -5.15 8.60
N PRO A 4 -8.17 -5.11 8.01
CA PRO A 4 -8.28 -5.17 6.56
C PRO A 4 -7.59 -3.95 5.94
N ILE A 5 -6.95 -4.14 4.79
CA ILE A 5 -6.36 -3.05 4.02
C ILE A 5 -7.44 -1.98 3.77
N PRO A 6 -7.16 -0.70 4.04
CA PRO A 6 -8.08 0.39 3.70
C PRO A 6 -8.48 0.36 2.21
N GLU A 7 -9.78 0.48 1.93
CA GLU A 7 -10.32 0.32 0.57
C GLU A 7 -9.67 1.28 -0.44
N SER A 8 -9.38 2.52 -0.04
CA SER A 8 -8.70 3.49 -0.90
C SER A 8 -7.30 2.99 -1.32
N LEU A 9 -6.54 2.40 -0.39
CA LEU A 9 -5.22 1.85 -0.69
C LEU A 9 -5.32 0.60 -1.56
N LYS A 10 -6.36 -0.21 -1.39
CA LYS A 10 -6.59 -1.38 -2.23
C LYS A 10 -6.88 -1.00 -3.68
N ILE A 11 -7.69 0.04 -3.89
CA ILE A 11 -8.01 0.57 -5.23
C ILE A 11 -6.74 1.15 -5.87
N GLU A 12 -6.06 2.08 -5.20
CA GLU A 12 -4.86 2.72 -5.73
C GLU A 12 -3.76 1.69 -6.06
N HIS A 13 -3.56 0.69 -5.20
CA HIS A 13 -2.57 -0.36 -5.44
C HIS A 13 -2.94 -1.24 -6.65
N ALA A 14 -4.22 -1.60 -6.81
CA ALA A 14 -4.70 -2.36 -7.95
C ALA A 14 -4.52 -1.59 -9.27
N GLU A 15 -4.76 -0.27 -9.26
CA GLU A 15 -4.54 0.60 -10.42
C GLU A 15 -3.06 0.63 -10.83
N LEU A 16 -2.14 0.79 -9.88
CA LEU A 16 -0.70 0.75 -10.15
C LEU A 16 -0.24 -0.61 -10.70
N HIS A 17 -0.81 -1.70 -10.20
CA HIS A 17 -0.56 -3.04 -10.74
C HIS A 17 -1.06 -3.17 -12.18
N ALA A 18 -2.23 -2.63 -12.50
CA ALA A 18 -2.77 -2.63 -13.86
C ALA A 18 -1.89 -1.82 -14.81
N GLU A 19 -1.45 -0.63 -14.41
CA GLU A 19 -0.53 0.19 -15.21
C GLU A 19 0.81 -0.53 -15.49
N LEU A 20 1.35 -1.23 -14.50
CA LEU A 20 2.57 -2.02 -14.68
C LEU A 20 2.33 -3.18 -15.66
N VAL A 21 1.19 -3.86 -15.56
CA VAL A 21 0.80 -4.91 -16.53
C VAL A 21 0.73 -4.33 -17.93
N ASP A 22 0.04 -3.20 -18.13
CA ASP A 22 -0.05 -2.54 -19.42
C ASP A 22 1.34 -2.18 -19.97
N ALA A 23 2.22 -1.64 -19.12
CA ALA A 23 3.60 -1.34 -19.49
C ALA A 23 4.40 -2.59 -19.92
N THR A 24 4.13 -3.77 -19.33
CA THR A 24 4.75 -5.04 -19.77
C THR A 24 4.29 -5.50 -21.16
N THR A 25 3.19 -4.95 -21.67
CA THR A 25 2.61 -5.29 -22.98
C THR A 25 2.87 -4.22 -24.07
N ALA A 26 3.38 -3.05 -23.70
CA ALA A 26 3.63 -1.91 -24.59
C ALA A 26 4.66 -2.16 -25.71
N GLY A 27 5.37 -3.29 -25.68
CA GLY A 27 6.38 -3.67 -26.66
C GLY A 27 7.70 -2.90 -26.55
N GLY A 28 8.67 -3.27 -27.38
CA GLY A 28 9.99 -2.64 -27.43
C GLY A 28 10.72 -2.63 -26.08
N ARG A 29 11.57 -1.63 -25.87
CA ARG A 29 12.39 -1.51 -24.65
C ARG A 29 11.57 -1.24 -23.38
N VAL A 30 10.39 -0.65 -23.51
CA VAL A 30 9.51 -0.34 -22.37
C VAL A 30 8.97 -1.63 -21.77
N SER A 31 8.45 -2.54 -22.58
CA SER A 31 8.01 -3.88 -22.15
C SER A 31 9.11 -4.62 -21.40
N GLU A 32 10.32 -4.67 -21.95
CA GLU A 32 11.42 -5.41 -21.32
C GLU A 32 11.85 -4.81 -19.98
N ALA A 33 11.89 -3.47 -19.87
CA ALA A 33 12.15 -2.80 -18.61
C ALA A 33 11.03 -3.04 -17.58
N ALA A 34 9.76 -2.94 -17.99
CA ALA A 34 8.61 -3.14 -17.13
C ALA A 34 8.51 -4.59 -16.61
N LYS A 35 8.80 -5.59 -17.45
CA LYS A 35 8.90 -7.00 -17.02
C LYS A 35 9.99 -7.20 -15.97
N GLU A 36 11.15 -6.56 -16.14
CA GLU A 36 12.23 -6.66 -15.16
C GLU A 36 11.88 -5.97 -13.83
N VAL A 37 11.17 -4.84 -13.88
CA VAL A 37 10.59 -4.19 -12.68
C VAL A 37 9.62 -5.13 -11.99
N ALA A 38 8.64 -5.67 -12.72
CA ALA A 38 7.66 -6.62 -12.19
C ALA A 38 8.34 -7.83 -11.56
N ARG A 39 9.33 -8.42 -12.23
CA ARG A 39 10.08 -9.58 -11.73
C ARG A 39 10.83 -9.27 -10.43
N ARG A 40 11.47 -8.10 -10.31
CA ARG A 40 12.22 -7.71 -9.11
C ARG A 40 11.31 -7.32 -7.95
N LEU A 41 10.20 -6.65 -8.24
CA LEU A 41 9.32 -6.08 -7.21
C LEU A 41 8.13 -6.96 -6.85
N HIS A 42 7.82 -8.04 -7.59
CA HIS A 42 6.68 -8.89 -7.27
C HIS A 42 6.68 -9.36 -5.81
N ARG A 43 7.83 -9.78 -5.29
CA ARG A 43 7.98 -10.17 -3.88
C ARG A 43 7.75 -9.01 -2.91
N HIS A 44 8.07 -7.78 -3.30
CA HIS A 44 7.79 -6.59 -2.52
C HIS A 44 6.27 -6.33 -2.46
N PHE A 45 5.57 -6.34 -3.60
CA PHE A 45 4.11 -6.15 -3.66
C PHE A 45 3.35 -7.16 -2.80
N VAL A 46 3.70 -8.45 -2.89
CA VAL A 46 3.09 -9.50 -2.06
C VAL A 46 3.28 -9.23 -0.57
N ARG A 47 4.49 -8.79 -0.17
CA ARG A 47 4.79 -8.47 1.23
C ARG A 47 4.08 -7.20 1.70
N GLU A 48 3.85 -6.25 0.80
CA GLU A 48 3.10 -5.05 1.14
C GLU A 48 1.64 -5.39 1.45
N GLU A 49 0.98 -6.20 0.62
CA GLU A 49 -0.38 -6.67 0.87
C GLU A 49 -0.49 -7.54 2.14
N GLU A 50 0.49 -8.41 2.38
CA GLU A 50 0.47 -9.31 3.55
C GLU A 50 0.77 -8.59 4.87
N PHE A 51 1.69 -7.62 4.87
CA PHE A 51 2.23 -7.06 6.11
C PHE A 51 2.22 -5.53 6.21
N ALA A 52 2.40 -4.79 5.11
CA ALA A 52 2.61 -3.34 5.19
C ALA A 52 1.30 -2.55 5.15
N LEU A 53 0.37 -2.94 4.28
CA LEU A 53 -0.91 -2.27 4.08
C LEU A 53 -1.94 -2.55 5.20
N PRO A 54 -2.07 -3.79 5.74
CA PRO A 54 -3.06 -4.09 6.77
C PRO A 54 -2.96 -3.16 8.01
N PRO A 55 -1.77 -2.92 8.60
CA PRO A 55 -1.65 -2.05 9.78
C PRO A 55 -2.06 -0.58 9.53
N LEU A 56 -2.11 -0.11 8.28
CA LEU A 56 -2.49 1.28 7.97
C LEU A 56 -3.97 1.57 8.30
N ALA A 57 -4.81 0.55 8.44
CA ALA A 57 -6.17 0.70 8.96
C ALA A 57 -6.21 1.34 10.36
N LEU A 58 -5.13 1.21 11.14
CA LEU A 58 -4.99 1.82 12.46
C LEU A 58 -4.88 3.35 12.41
N LEU A 59 -4.44 3.94 11.29
CA LEU A 59 -4.30 5.40 11.19
C LEU A 59 -5.66 6.12 11.31
N GLY A 60 -6.72 5.55 10.72
CA GLY A 60 -8.07 6.07 10.85
C GLY A 60 -8.63 5.96 12.28
N VAL A 61 -8.30 4.87 12.97
CA VAL A 61 -8.64 4.67 14.38
C VAL A 61 -7.88 5.66 15.25
N TRP A 62 -6.58 5.83 15.02
CA TRP A 62 -5.73 6.74 15.76
C TRP A 62 -6.20 8.19 15.62
N ARG A 63 -6.57 8.61 14.40
CA ARG A 63 -7.17 9.93 14.16
C ARG A 63 -8.46 10.13 14.97
N ARG A 64 -9.32 9.12 15.04
CA ARG A 64 -10.60 9.22 15.77
C ARG A 64 -10.40 9.35 17.29
N VAL A 65 -9.43 8.63 17.84
CA VAL A 65 -9.14 8.60 19.29
C VAL A 65 -8.38 9.86 19.73
N ASN A 66 -7.46 10.38 18.93
CA ASN A 66 -6.64 11.56 19.28
C ASN A 66 -7.30 12.92 19.00
N LEU A 67 -8.50 12.93 18.41
CA LEU A 67 -9.31 14.16 18.31
C LEU A 67 -10.15 14.44 19.58
N HIS A 68 -10.05 13.58 20.60
CA HIS A 68 -10.63 13.86 21.92
C HIS A 68 -9.62 14.71 22.73
N PRO A 69 -9.99 15.92 23.22
CA PRO A 69 -9.05 16.91 23.77
C PRO A 69 -8.56 16.60 25.20
N ALA A 70 -8.40 15.33 25.57
CA ALA A 70 -7.97 14.93 26.91
C ALA A 70 -6.68 14.12 26.84
N TRP A 71 -5.58 14.74 26.41
CA TRP A 71 -4.24 14.24 26.72
C TRP A 71 -3.64 15.12 27.83
N PRO A 72 -3.51 14.64 29.08
CA PRO A 72 -2.76 15.37 30.09
C PRO A 72 -1.26 15.29 29.76
N MET A 73 -0.62 16.45 29.82
CA MET A 73 0.83 16.63 29.71
C MET A 73 1.58 15.75 30.72
N PHE A 74 2.10 14.61 30.28
CA PHE A 74 3.15 13.89 30.99
C PHE A 74 4.19 13.40 30.00
N PHE A 75 5.17 14.26 29.73
CA PHE A 75 6.53 13.85 29.42
C PHE A 75 7.36 14.16 30.66
N PRO A 76 8.14 13.20 31.21
CA PRO A 76 9.09 13.46 32.29
C PRO A 76 10.28 14.32 31.83
#